data_AF-A0A6S7IU36-F1
#
_entry.id   AF-A0A6S7IU36-F1
#
_cell.length_a   1.000
_cell.length_b   1.000
_cell.length_c   1.000
_cell.angle_alpha   90.00
_cell.angle_beta   90.00
_cell.angle_gamma   90.00
#
_symmetry.space_group_name_H-M   'P 1'
#
loop_
_entity.id
_entity.type
_entity.pdbx_description
1 polymer ?
#
loop_
_entity_poly.entity_id
_entity_poly.type
_entity_poly.pdbx_seq_one_letter_code
_entity_poly.pdbx_strand_id
1 'polypeptide(L)'
;SKSSGKGAEVRAKAFAAELKAKQLMEEEEKRKQELEKQLELEKNVAMAKEIAERAKLEAEERRKVQQAKDEWMRLRAEAEILENEEDNPESLSNRLRDFENETNDKEQPPTVHQQSPLKIITEKSAPVKKLPSGNSVPSIYVQPSSNNLPRLKLTTFDGDSLKWPDWSSMFKSMVGDANISLNAKMQHLQNSVTGKAKTSIEGYGYSGDSYNKAMSELESRFGKPSLVIKATLGKLRTFNRLQDNDPESVRSYSDVVSTTVWTLSRFGYVSDLNAEANLSFVNEKGSEAS
;
A
#
# COMPACT_ATOMS: atom_id res chain seq x y z
N SER A 1 -27.79 72.54 -43.63
CA SER A 1 -28.11 72.14 -42.23
C SER A 1 -28.50 70.67 -42.03
N LYS A 2 -29.08 69.95 -43.02
CA LYS A 2 -29.55 68.56 -42.85
C LYS A 2 -28.45 67.47 -42.75
N SER A 3 -27.20 67.76 -43.11
CA SER A 3 -26.08 66.79 -43.09
C SER A 3 -25.45 66.58 -41.70
N SER A 4 -25.46 67.60 -40.83
CA SER A 4 -24.85 67.53 -39.50
C SER A 4 -25.64 66.64 -38.52
N GLY A 5 -26.98 66.65 -38.59
CA GLY A 5 -27.85 65.83 -37.73
C GLY A 5 -27.76 64.32 -37.98
N LYS A 6 -27.61 63.90 -39.24
CA LYS A 6 -27.48 62.47 -39.59
C LYS A 6 -26.20 61.83 -39.03
N GLY A 7 -25.09 62.56 -39.00
CA GLY A 7 -23.84 62.08 -38.42
C GLY A 7 -23.90 61.93 -36.90
N ALA A 8 -24.63 62.80 -36.21
CA ALA A 8 -24.84 62.70 -34.77
C ALA A 8 -25.73 61.50 -34.40
N GLU A 9 -26.79 61.25 -35.16
CA GLU A 9 -27.70 60.12 -34.94
C GLU A 9 -27.03 58.75 -35.18
N VAL A 10 -26.19 58.64 -36.21
CA VAL A 10 -25.41 57.42 -36.48
C VAL A 10 -24.41 57.14 -35.35
N ARG A 11 -23.73 58.18 -34.82
CA ARG A 11 -22.82 58.04 -33.68
C ARG A 11 -23.55 57.62 -32.40
N ALA A 12 -24.74 58.19 -32.14
CA ALA A 12 -25.56 57.79 -30.99
C ALA A 12 -26.03 56.33 -31.09
N LYS A 13 -26.42 55.87 -32.28
CA LYS A 13 -26.80 54.47 -32.54
C LYS A 13 -25.61 53.51 -32.40
N ALA A 14 -24.43 53.90 -32.87
CA ALA A 14 -23.21 53.11 -32.71
C ALA A 14 -22.82 52.94 -31.22
N PHE A 15 -22.87 54.03 -30.45
CA PHE A 15 -22.60 53.99 -29.01
C PHE A 15 -23.60 53.13 -28.23
N ALA A 16 -24.90 53.23 -28.58
CA ALA A 16 -25.93 52.40 -27.97
C ALA A 16 -25.76 50.90 -28.31
N ALA A 17 -25.36 50.59 -29.55
CA ALA A 17 -25.06 49.22 -29.96
C ALA A 17 -23.84 48.66 -29.22
N GLU A 18 -22.78 49.47 -29.05
CA GLU A 18 -21.58 49.09 -28.31
C GLU A 18 -21.86 48.86 -26.82
N LEU A 19 -22.66 49.72 -26.19
CA LEU A 19 -23.08 49.55 -24.81
C LEU A 19 -23.89 48.26 -24.62
N LYS A 20 -24.82 47.98 -25.54
CA LYS A 20 -25.63 46.76 -25.51
C LYS A 20 -24.77 45.51 -25.71
N ALA A 21 -23.77 45.57 -26.58
CA ALA A 21 -22.81 44.48 -26.77
C ALA A 21 -21.97 44.23 -25.50
N LYS A 22 -21.54 45.29 -24.80
CA LYS A 22 -20.84 45.15 -23.50
C LYS A 22 -21.72 44.53 -22.42
N GLN A 23 -22.98 44.94 -22.32
CA GLN A 23 -23.92 44.37 -21.36
C GLN A 23 -24.16 42.88 -21.60
N LEU A 24 -24.32 42.47 -22.86
CA LEU A 24 -24.48 41.06 -23.23
C LEU A 24 -23.23 40.23 -22.90
N MET A 25 -22.04 40.77 -23.15
CA MET A 25 -20.78 40.09 -22.80
C MET A 25 -20.63 39.91 -21.28
N GLU A 26 -20.96 40.93 -20.49
CA GLU A 26 -20.91 40.85 -19.03
C GLU A 26 -21.92 39.84 -18.47
N GLU A 27 -23.12 39.76 -19.07
CA GLU A 27 -24.14 38.78 -18.70
C GLU A 27 -23.69 37.34 -19.01
N GLU A 28 -23.12 37.10 -20.20
CA GLU A 28 -22.57 35.80 -20.57
C GLU A 28 -21.38 35.41 -19.68
N GLU A 29 -20.53 36.36 -19.29
CA GLU A 29 -19.43 36.10 -18.37
C GLU A 29 -19.93 35.72 -16.97
N LYS A 30 -20.97 36.41 -16.45
CA LYS A 30 -21.64 36.03 -15.20
C LYS A 30 -22.27 34.64 -15.28
N ARG A 31 -22.95 34.32 -16.39
CA ARG A 31 -23.51 32.99 -16.62
C ARG A 31 -22.43 31.90 -16.64
N LYS A 32 -21.29 32.18 -17.28
CA LYS A 32 -20.15 31.27 -17.31
C LYS A 32 -19.59 31.02 -15.91
N GLN A 33 -19.42 32.06 -15.10
CA GLN A 33 -18.95 31.94 -13.71
C GLN A 33 -19.93 31.13 -12.84
N GLU A 34 -21.23 31.33 -13.03
CA GLU A 34 -22.25 30.58 -12.28
C GLU A 34 -22.26 29.10 -12.65
N LEU A 35 -22.11 28.78 -13.95
CA LEU A 35 -22.00 27.41 -14.42
C LEU A 35 -20.73 26.72 -13.86
N GLU A 36 -19.61 27.44 -13.81
CA GLU A 36 -18.36 26.93 -13.24
C GLU A 36 -18.51 26.62 -11.74
N LYS A 37 -19.19 27.49 -10.98
CA LYS A 37 -19.53 27.22 -9.58
C LYS A 37 -20.44 26.00 -9.39
N GLN A 38 -21.44 25.84 -10.25
CA GLN A 38 -22.31 24.65 -10.21
C GLN A 38 -21.52 23.37 -10.48
N LEU A 39 -20.64 23.39 -11.47
CA LEU A 39 -19.79 22.24 -11.79
C LEU A 39 -18.84 21.90 -10.63
N GLU A 40 -18.27 22.90 -9.96
CA GLU A 40 -17.43 22.72 -8.78
C GLU A 40 -18.23 22.06 -7.63
N LEU A 41 -19.45 22.55 -7.38
CA LEU A 41 -20.33 21.99 -6.36
C LEU A 41 -20.71 20.54 -6.67
N GLU A 42 -21.05 20.23 -7.93
CA GLU A 42 -21.38 18.88 -8.37
C GLU A 42 -20.22 17.90 -8.15
N LYS A 43 -18.99 18.32 -8.52
CA LYS A 43 -17.77 17.53 -8.26
C LYS A 43 -17.57 17.25 -6.77
N ASN A 44 -17.74 18.27 -5.93
CA ASN A 44 -17.58 18.13 -4.48
C ASN A 44 -18.61 17.16 -3.88
N VAL A 45 -19.87 17.22 -4.35
CA VAL A 45 -20.93 16.31 -3.91
C VAL A 45 -20.65 14.88 -4.37
N ALA A 46 -20.22 14.68 -5.62
CA ALA A 46 -19.87 13.36 -6.15
C ALA A 46 -18.71 12.74 -5.36
N MET A 47 -17.65 13.52 -5.11
CA MET A 47 -16.50 13.09 -4.31
C MET A 47 -16.91 12.72 -2.88
N ALA A 48 -17.75 13.54 -2.23
CA ALA A 48 -18.23 13.25 -0.88
C ALA A 48 -19.07 11.96 -0.83
N LYS A 49 -19.88 11.69 -1.86
CA LYS A 49 -20.68 10.48 -1.96
C LYS A 49 -19.81 9.23 -2.09
N GLU A 50 -18.76 9.27 -2.91
CA GLU A 50 -17.81 8.17 -3.07
C GLU A 50 -17.04 7.88 -1.76
N ILE A 51 -16.61 8.93 -1.05
CA ILE A 51 -15.97 8.80 0.27
C ILE A 51 -16.93 8.13 1.27
N ALA A 52 -18.19 8.56 1.30
CA ALA A 52 -19.20 8.00 2.21
C ALA A 52 -19.51 6.53 1.89
N GLU A 53 -19.57 6.15 0.61
CA GLU A 53 -19.79 4.76 0.20
C GLU A 53 -18.62 3.87 0.60
N ARG A 54 -17.38 4.33 0.35
CA ARG A 54 -16.17 3.62 0.75
C ARG A 54 -16.09 3.43 2.26
N ALA A 55 -16.46 4.45 3.04
CA ALA A 55 -16.50 4.36 4.50
C ALA A 55 -17.54 3.33 4.99
N LYS A 56 -18.69 3.20 4.31
CA LYS A 56 -19.69 2.17 4.64
C LYS A 56 -19.17 0.76 4.40
N LEU A 57 -18.52 0.52 3.26
CA LEU A 57 -17.92 -0.78 2.95
C LEU A 57 -16.85 -1.16 3.97
N GLU A 58 -15.97 -0.21 4.32
CA GLU A 58 -14.92 -0.46 5.31
C GLU A 58 -15.51 -0.74 6.71
N ALA A 59 -16.57 -0.04 7.10
CA ALA A 59 -17.26 -0.32 8.36
C ALA A 59 -17.90 -1.72 8.39
N GLU A 60 -18.47 -2.17 7.26
CA GLU A 60 -19.03 -3.51 7.14
C GLU A 60 -17.94 -4.59 7.24
N GLU A 61 -16.80 -4.42 6.54
CA GLU A 61 -15.67 -5.34 6.65
C GLU A 61 -15.11 -5.39 8.07
N ARG A 62 -14.95 -4.22 8.72
CA ARG A 62 -14.52 -4.14 10.12
C ARG A 62 -15.46 -4.90 11.05
N ARG A 63 -16.77 -4.83 10.81
CA ARG A 63 -17.78 -5.58 11.57
C ARG A 63 -17.62 -7.09 11.37
N LYS A 64 -17.42 -7.56 10.14
CA LYS A 64 -17.17 -8.99 9.84
C LYS A 64 -15.90 -9.50 10.52
N VAL A 65 -14.81 -8.71 10.45
CA VAL A 65 -13.55 -9.03 11.14
C VAL A 65 -13.74 -9.09 12.64
N GLN A 66 -14.51 -8.16 13.23
CA GLN A 66 -14.78 -8.19 14.66
C GLN A 66 -15.58 -9.43 15.07
N GLN A 67 -16.62 -9.80 14.30
CA GLN A 67 -17.38 -11.02 14.54
C GLN A 67 -16.49 -12.27 14.51
N ALA A 68 -15.59 -12.38 13.52
CA ALA A 68 -14.65 -13.48 13.44
C ALA A 68 -13.67 -13.52 14.63
N LYS A 69 -13.24 -12.35 15.12
CA LYS A 69 -12.40 -12.26 16.33
C LYS A 69 -13.15 -12.73 17.57
N ASP A 70 -14.40 -12.33 17.73
CA ASP A 70 -15.23 -12.70 18.88
C ASP A 70 -15.52 -14.22 18.87
N GLU A 71 -15.81 -14.77 17.69
CA GLU A 71 -15.97 -16.22 17.50
C GLU A 71 -14.68 -16.99 17.79
N TRP A 72 -13.54 -16.51 17.31
CA TRP A 72 -12.24 -17.11 17.61
C TRP A 72 -11.94 -17.09 19.11
N MET A 73 -12.23 -15.99 19.80
CA MET A 73 -12.06 -15.89 21.26
C MET A 73 -12.95 -16.90 21.99
N ARG A 74 -14.19 -17.07 21.55
CA ARG A 74 -15.11 -18.07 22.12
C ARG A 74 -14.58 -19.49 21.93
N LEU A 75 -14.19 -19.85 20.71
CA LEU A 75 -13.65 -21.18 20.40
C LEU A 75 -12.36 -21.46 21.16
N ARG A 76 -11.51 -20.44 21.33
CA ARG A 76 -10.29 -20.57 22.13
C ARG A 76 -10.60 -20.83 23.61
N ALA A 77 -11.55 -20.09 24.18
CA ALA A 77 -11.97 -20.31 25.57
C ALA A 77 -12.62 -21.69 25.76
N GLU A 78 -13.41 -22.15 24.79
CA GLU A 78 -13.98 -23.50 24.78
C GLU A 78 -12.90 -24.58 24.72
N ALA A 79 -11.89 -24.42 23.87
CA ALA A 79 -10.74 -25.33 23.81
C ALA A 79 -9.93 -25.35 25.12
N GLU A 80 -9.75 -24.20 25.76
CA GLU A 80 -9.06 -24.07 27.06
C GLU A 80 -9.86 -24.74 28.19
N ILE A 81 -11.20 -24.72 28.15
CA ILE A 81 -12.03 -25.47 29.10
C ILE A 81 -11.85 -26.98 28.89
N LEU A 82 -11.83 -27.46 27.65
CA LEU A 82 -11.63 -28.88 27.33
C LEU A 82 -10.24 -29.38 27.75
N GLU A 83 -9.20 -28.56 27.56
CA GLU A 83 -7.82 -28.88 27.97
C GLU A 83 -7.71 -28.95 29.51
N ASN A 84 -8.40 -28.06 30.22
CA ASN A 84 -8.47 -28.10 31.70
C ASN A 84 -9.37 -29.21 32.26
N GLU A 85 -10.31 -29.76 31.47
CA GLU A 85 -11.11 -30.95 31.85
C GLU A 85 -10.28 -32.25 31.77
N GLU A 86 -9.25 -32.33 30.92
CA GLU A 86 -8.30 -33.47 30.90
C GLU A 86 -7.35 -33.49 32.12
N ASP A 87 -7.01 -32.32 32.68
CA ASP A 87 -6.07 -32.18 33.81
C ASP A 87 -6.72 -32.19 35.21
N ASN A 88 -8.06 -32.29 35.32
CA ASN A 88 -8.77 -32.37 36.61
C ASN A 88 -9.82 -33.51 36.68
N PRO A 89 -9.42 -34.76 37.01
CA PRO A 89 -10.35 -35.90 37.12
C PRO A 89 -11.38 -35.76 38.25
N GLU A 90 -11.20 -34.81 39.17
CA GLU A 90 -12.07 -34.61 40.33
C GLU A 90 -13.39 -33.91 39.94
N SER A 91 -13.40 -33.11 38.86
CA SER A 91 -14.61 -32.43 38.34
C SER A 91 -15.56 -33.40 37.62
N LEU A 92 -15.01 -34.33 36.83
CA LEU A 92 -15.77 -35.42 36.23
C LEU A 92 -16.26 -36.41 37.28
N SER A 93 -15.43 -36.70 38.30
CA SER A 93 -15.81 -37.57 39.42
C SER A 93 -16.95 -36.99 40.26
N ASN A 94 -16.93 -35.68 40.54
CA ASN A 94 -18.02 -34.99 41.26
C ASN A 94 -19.31 -34.94 40.42
N ARG A 95 -19.25 -34.65 39.11
CA ARG A 95 -20.43 -34.68 38.21
C ARG A 95 -21.00 -36.09 38.02
N LEU A 96 -20.17 -37.13 38.08
CA LEU A 96 -20.63 -38.52 38.01
C LEU A 96 -21.29 -38.97 39.33
N ARG A 97 -20.82 -38.43 40.45
CA ARG A 97 -21.39 -38.68 41.79
C ARG A 97 -22.79 -38.08 41.95
N ASP A 98 -23.07 -36.98 41.28
CA ASP A 98 -24.41 -36.37 41.23
C ASP A 98 -25.42 -37.25 40.46
N PHE A 99 -24.96 -38.06 39.51
CA PHE A 99 -25.79 -39.05 38.80
C PHE A 99 -26.02 -40.35 39.60
N GLU A 100 -25.10 -40.74 40.48
CA GLU A 100 -25.25 -41.94 41.33
C GLU A 100 -26.11 -41.72 42.58
N ASN A 101 -26.38 -40.46 42.96
CA ASN A 101 -27.15 -40.13 44.16
C ASN A 101 -28.63 -39.78 43.90
N GLU A 102 -29.13 -39.90 42.66
CA GLU A 102 -30.56 -39.76 42.36
C GLU A 102 -31.39 -41.03 42.63
N THR A 103 -30.76 -42.06 43.19
CA THR A 103 -31.45 -43.21 43.79
C THR A 103 -31.01 -43.40 45.24
N ASN A 104 -31.57 -42.62 46.17
CA ASN A 104 -32.09 -43.07 47.48
C ASN A 104 -32.28 -41.85 48.41
N ASP A 105 -33.52 -41.42 48.60
CA ASP A 105 -33.90 -40.47 49.63
C ASP A 105 -33.60 -41.00 51.04
N LYS A 106 -32.98 -40.18 51.91
CA LYS A 106 -33.54 -39.69 53.20
C LYS A 106 -32.49 -39.16 54.21
N GLU A 107 -32.84 -38.00 54.79
CA GLU A 107 -32.51 -37.43 56.11
C GLU A 107 -31.20 -36.59 56.34
N GLN A 108 -31.42 -35.29 56.59
CA GLN A 108 -30.54 -34.22 57.12
C GLN A 108 -30.20 -34.42 58.63
N PRO A 109 -29.27 -33.67 59.30
CA PRO A 109 -28.99 -32.21 59.18
C PRO A 109 -27.48 -31.80 59.40
N PRO A 110 -27.11 -30.49 59.50
CA PRO A 110 -25.80 -29.95 59.12
C PRO A 110 -24.80 -29.80 60.28
N THR A 111 -23.50 -29.81 59.98
CA THR A 111 -22.46 -29.38 60.92
C THR A 111 -21.47 -28.42 60.29
N VAL A 112 -21.42 -27.23 60.87
CA VAL A 112 -20.51 -26.09 60.65
C VAL A 112 -19.22 -26.31 61.43
N HIS A 113 -18.04 -26.12 60.83
CA HIS A 113 -16.75 -25.66 61.42
C HIS A 113 -15.58 -26.18 60.56
N GLN A 114 -14.41 -25.56 60.40
CA GLN A 114 -13.86 -24.22 60.64
C GLN A 114 -12.41 -24.25 60.09
N GLN A 115 -11.99 -23.16 59.45
CA GLN A 115 -10.65 -22.51 59.51
C GLN A 115 -9.35 -23.34 59.31
N SER A 116 -8.68 -23.07 58.17
CA SER A 116 -7.30 -22.52 57.96
C SER A 116 -6.08 -23.13 58.69
N PRO A 117 -4.79 -22.79 58.37
CA PRO A 117 -4.21 -21.96 57.28
C PRO A 117 -2.93 -22.53 56.58
N LEU A 118 -2.65 -21.93 55.40
CA LEU A 118 -1.37 -21.48 54.82
C LEU A 118 -0.04 -22.23 55.11
N LYS A 119 0.67 -22.59 54.03
CA LYS A 119 2.14 -22.63 53.98
C LYS A 119 2.69 -21.90 52.75
N ILE A 120 3.47 -20.86 53.06
CA ILE A 120 4.39 -20.11 52.20
C ILE A 120 5.64 -20.97 51.91
N ILE A 121 6.32 -20.68 50.79
CA ILE A 121 7.74 -20.91 50.41
C ILE A 121 7.75 -21.41 48.94
N THR A 122 8.55 -20.97 47.97
CA THR A 122 9.55 -19.91 47.76
C THR A 122 9.94 -19.99 46.29
N GLU A 123 10.34 -18.85 45.72
CA GLU A 123 11.06 -18.62 44.46
C GLU A 123 11.81 -19.81 43.84
N LYS A 124 11.75 -19.92 42.50
CA LYS A 124 12.98 -19.90 41.68
C LYS A 124 12.75 -19.53 40.21
N SER A 125 13.66 -18.67 39.77
CA SER A 125 13.84 -17.98 38.50
C SER A 125 13.90 -18.83 37.23
N ALA A 126 13.38 -18.27 36.14
CA ALA A 126 13.64 -18.69 34.76
C ALA A 126 15.07 -18.33 34.29
N PRO A 127 15.71 -19.13 33.42
CA PRO A 127 16.99 -18.76 32.82
C PRO A 127 16.81 -18.12 31.43
N VAL A 128 17.31 -16.89 31.31
CA VAL A 128 17.55 -16.15 30.06
C VAL A 128 18.71 -16.81 29.29
N LYS A 129 18.49 -17.22 28.02
CA LYS A 129 19.57 -17.68 27.13
C LYS A 129 20.08 -16.55 26.23
N LYS A 130 21.41 -16.46 26.17
CA LYS A 130 22.25 -15.46 25.53
C LYS A 130 22.33 -15.60 24.01
N LEU A 131 22.54 -14.46 23.35
CA LEU A 131 22.86 -14.27 21.93
C LEU A 131 24.34 -14.63 21.63
N PRO A 132 24.67 -15.23 20.48
CA PRO A 132 26.00 -15.12 19.89
C PRO A 132 26.03 -14.08 18.75
N SER A 133 27.09 -13.29 18.78
CA SER A 133 27.51 -12.31 17.77
C SER A 133 28.13 -13.01 16.56
N GLY A 134 27.83 -12.54 15.35
CA GLY A 134 28.46 -12.98 14.10
C GLY A 134 27.98 -12.14 12.92
N ASN A 135 28.87 -11.33 12.35
CA ASN A 135 28.63 -10.50 11.18
C ASN A 135 28.08 -11.32 9.99
N SER A 136 26.82 -11.11 9.66
CA SER A 136 26.26 -11.44 8.34
C SER A 136 25.21 -10.40 7.98
N VAL A 137 25.20 -10.01 6.71
CA VAL A 137 24.26 -9.05 6.10
C VAL A 137 22.83 -9.37 6.58
N PRO A 138 22.04 -8.39 7.09
CA PRO A 138 20.73 -8.68 7.64
C PRO A 138 19.77 -9.13 6.52
N SER A 139 19.59 -10.44 6.38
CA SER A 139 18.52 -11.00 5.55
C SER A 139 17.22 -10.94 6.36
N ILE A 140 16.32 -10.06 5.94
CA ILE A 140 15.01 -9.90 6.55
C ILE A 140 14.10 -10.99 5.99
N TYR A 141 13.68 -11.91 6.84
CA TYR A 141 12.66 -12.91 6.53
C TYR A 141 11.33 -12.44 7.11
N VAL A 142 10.33 -12.23 6.26
CA VAL A 142 8.93 -12.09 6.70
C VAL A 142 8.32 -13.48 6.64
N GLN A 143 7.73 -13.97 7.74
CA GLN A 143 7.08 -15.28 7.75
C GLN A 143 5.72 -15.20 7.05
N PRO A 144 5.48 -16.00 6.00
CA PRO A 144 4.11 -16.33 5.61
C PRO A 144 3.58 -17.41 6.56
N SER A 145 2.40 -17.16 7.12
CA SER A 145 1.60 -18.19 7.77
C SER A 145 1.27 -19.28 6.75
N SER A 146 1.71 -20.51 7.05
CA SER A 146 1.39 -21.77 6.35
C SER A 146 1.53 -21.76 4.82
N ASN A 147 2.69 -22.20 4.32
CA ASN A 147 2.85 -23.11 3.17
C ASN A 147 4.34 -23.36 2.94
N ASN A 148 4.71 -24.58 2.50
CA ASN A 148 6.07 -25.07 2.26
C ASN A 148 6.78 -24.39 1.07
N LEU A 149 6.70 -23.06 0.96
CA LEU A 149 7.43 -22.26 0.00
C LEU A 149 8.77 -21.80 0.62
N PRO A 150 9.86 -21.74 -0.16
CA PRO A 150 11.11 -21.14 0.30
C PRO A 150 10.84 -19.73 0.85
N ARG A 151 11.43 -19.41 2.00
CA ARG A 151 11.27 -18.08 2.60
C ARG A 151 11.75 -17.03 1.62
N LEU A 152 10.82 -16.18 1.19
CA LEU A 152 11.12 -15.05 0.34
C LEU A 152 12.06 -14.10 1.09
N LYS A 153 13.17 -13.74 0.44
CA LYS A 153 14.15 -12.80 0.96
C LYS A 153 13.86 -11.43 0.41
N LEU A 154 13.70 -10.45 1.29
CA LEU A 154 13.63 -9.06 0.88
C LEU A 154 14.99 -8.62 0.33
N THR A 155 15.03 -8.21 -0.94
CA THR A 155 16.24 -7.66 -1.55
C THR A 155 16.42 -6.20 -1.13
N THR A 156 17.66 -5.72 -1.25
CA THR A 156 17.98 -4.32 -0.96
C THR A 156 17.81 -3.44 -2.19
N PHE A 157 17.43 -2.19 -1.98
CA PHE A 157 17.26 -1.17 -3.02
C PHE A 157 18.28 -0.05 -2.87
N ASP A 158 19.07 0.17 -3.91
CA ASP A 158 20.20 1.10 -3.95
C ASP A 158 19.84 2.51 -4.46
N GLY A 159 18.60 2.70 -4.95
CA GLY A 159 18.17 3.93 -5.61
C GLY A 159 18.31 3.93 -7.13
N ASP A 160 18.38 2.75 -7.76
CA ASP A 160 18.27 2.61 -9.21
C ASP A 160 16.80 2.59 -9.68
N SER A 161 16.39 3.62 -10.41
CA SER A 161 15.03 3.75 -10.97
C SER A 161 14.61 2.57 -11.83
N LEU A 162 15.55 1.85 -12.48
CA LEU A 162 15.24 0.64 -13.26
C LEU A 162 14.72 -0.50 -12.40
N LYS A 163 15.25 -0.63 -11.18
CA LYS A 163 14.91 -1.70 -10.23
C LYS A 163 13.71 -1.35 -9.36
N TRP A 164 13.29 -0.08 -9.36
CA TRP A 164 12.19 0.40 -8.53
C TRP A 164 10.88 -0.38 -8.71
N PRO A 165 10.38 -0.63 -9.94
CA PRO A 165 9.08 -1.30 -10.11
C PRO A 165 9.04 -2.69 -9.48
N ASP A 166 10.13 -3.46 -9.62
CA ASP A 166 10.22 -4.81 -9.08
C ASP A 166 10.38 -4.79 -7.56
N TRP A 167 11.32 -3.97 -7.06
CA TRP A 167 11.57 -3.87 -5.63
C TRP A 167 10.37 -3.32 -4.87
N SER A 168 9.72 -2.25 -5.37
CA SER A 168 8.57 -1.63 -4.70
C SER A 168 7.37 -2.58 -4.64
N SER A 169 7.11 -3.32 -5.72
CA SER A 169 6.05 -4.35 -5.75
C SER A 169 6.34 -5.47 -4.74
N MET A 170 7.58 -5.94 -4.69
CA MET A 170 8.01 -6.97 -3.75
C MET A 170 7.94 -6.50 -2.29
N PHE A 171 8.46 -5.30 -2.00
CA PHE A 171 8.43 -4.69 -0.67
C PHE A 171 6.98 -4.47 -0.21
N LYS A 172 6.12 -3.97 -1.09
CA LYS A 172 4.69 -3.81 -0.80
C LYS A 172 4.06 -5.15 -0.43
N SER A 173 4.25 -6.18 -1.25
CA SER A 173 3.68 -7.51 -0.98
C SER A 173 4.18 -8.14 0.33
N MET A 174 5.47 -7.97 0.67
CA MET A 174 6.06 -8.61 1.86
C MET A 174 5.89 -7.81 3.15
N VAL A 175 5.93 -6.48 3.07
CA VAL A 175 6.01 -5.60 4.25
C VAL A 175 4.88 -4.57 4.23
N GLY A 176 4.60 -3.97 3.08
CA GLY A 176 3.56 -2.94 2.93
C GLY A 176 2.16 -3.45 3.28
N ASP A 177 1.81 -4.63 2.77
CA ASP A 177 0.50 -5.26 2.92
C ASP A 177 0.46 -6.22 4.13
N ALA A 178 1.61 -6.49 4.77
CA ALA A 178 1.68 -7.32 5.96
C ALA A 178 0.99 -6.65 7.16
N ASN A 179 0.34 -7.48 7.98
CA ASN A 179 -0.31 -7.07 9.22
C ASN A 179 0.70 -6.92 10.38
N ILE A 180 1.61 -5.97 10.23
CA ILE A 180 2.64 -5.60 11.21
C ILE A 180 2.55 -4.11 11.54
N SER A 181 3.11 -3.71 12.69
CA SER A 181 3.07 -2.30 13.13
C SER A 181 3.79 -1.38 12.14
N LEU A 182 3.37 -0.11 12.07
CA LEU A 182 4.06 0.90 11.24
C LEU A 182 5.54 1.06 11.62
N ASN A 183 5.87 0.93 12.91
CA ASN A 183 7.26 0.94 13.38
C ASN A 183 8.05 -0.23 12.78
N ALA A 184 7.46 -1.43 12.73
CA ALA A 184 8.09 -2.58 12.09
C ALA A 184 8.25 -2.35 10.58
N LYS A 185 7.23 -1.81 9.90
CA LYS A 185 7.33 -1.45 8.47
C LYS A 185 8.44 -0.44 8.21
N MET A 186 8.58 0.59 9.06
CA MET A 186 9.65 1.58 8.95
C MET A 186 11.04 0.97 9.17
N GLN A 187 11.20 0.08 10.16
CA GLN A 187 12.46 -0.62 10.38
C GLN A 187 12.83 -1.50 9.19
N HIS A 188 11.87 -2.25 8.64
CA HIS A 188 12.07 -3.02 7.43
C HIS A 188 12.44 -2.13 6.24
N LEU A 189 11.74 -1.01 6.04
CA LEU A 189 12.05 -0.03 5.00
C LEU A 189 13.50 0.45 5.13
N GLN A 190 13.90 0.95 6.30
CA GLN A 190 15.24 1.46 6.57
C GLN A 190 16.34 0.41 6.35
N ASN A 191 16.06 -0.87 6.59
CA ASN A 191 17.04 -1.95 6.44
C ASN A 191 17.05 -2.55 5.03
N SER A 192 16.00 -2.30 4.24
CA SER A 192 15.85 -2.77 2.85
C SER A 192 16.34 -1.77 1.80
N VAL A 193 16.83 -0.61 2.22
CA VAL A 193 17.40 0.40 1.32
C VAL A 193 18.88 0.62 1.62
N THR A 194 19.66 0.89 0.58
CA THR A 194 21.10 1.13 0.61
C THR A 194 21.46 2.30 -0.31
N GLY A 195 22.71 2.76 -0.28
CA GLY A 195 23.22 3.78 -1.21
C GLY A 195 22.36 5.06 -1.23
N LYS A 196 21.99 5.50 -2.46
CA LYS A 196 21.23 6.74 -2.69
C LYS A 196 19.84 6.69 -2.08
N ALA A 197 19.20 5.52 -2.09
CA ALA A 197 17.89 5.34 -1.47
C ALA A 197 17.98 5.51 0.05
N LYS A 198 19.00 4.92 0.69
CA LYS A 198 19.21 5.07 2.14
C LYS A 198 19.41 6.53 2.54
N THR A 199 20.29 7.25 1.84
CA THR A 199 20.54 8.67 2.10
C THR A 199 19.28 9.52 1.98
N SER A 200 18.36 9.17 1.06
CA SER A 200 17.12 9.94 0.90
C SER A 200 16.15 9.84 2.08
N ILE A 201 16.22 8.77 2.89
CA ILE A 201 15.30 8.54 4.01
C ILE A 201 16.00 8.45 5.38
N GLU A 202 17.30 8.67 5.47
CA GLU A 202 18.05 8.53 6.72
C GLU A 202 17.55 9.50 7.82
N GLY A 203 17.19 10.73 7.43
CA GLY A 203 16.68 11.76 8.34
C GLY A 203 15.26 11.52 8.86
N TYR A 204 14.55 10.52 8.35
CA TYR A 204 13.17 10.21 8.76
C TYR A 204 13.09 9.37 10.05
N GLY A 205 14.23 8.82 10.50
CA GLY A 205 14.31 7.98 11.70
C GLY A 205 13.67 6.60 11.53
N TYR A 206 13.32 5.96 12.65
CA TYR A 206 12.76 4.60 12.70
C TYR A 206 11.33 4.55 13.28
N SER A 207 10.65 5.70 13.41
CA SER A 207 9.26 5.77 13.88
C SER A 207 8.28 5.41 12.76
N GLY A 208 7.19 4.72 13.10
CA GLY A 208 6.11 4.39 12.18
C GLY A 208 5.38 5.61 11.62
N ASP A 209 5.38 6.73 12.35
CA ASP A 209 4.76 8.00 11.89
C ASP A 209 5.41 8.51 10.60
N SER A 210 6.69 8.22 10.42
CA SER A 210 7.48 8.61 9.25
C SER A 210 7.34 7.66 8.07
N TYR A 211 6.77 6.45 8.25
CA TYR A 211 6.78 5.38 7.25
C TYR A 211 6.20 5.82 5.91
N ASN A 212 4.97 6.34 5.92
CA ASN A 212 4.29 6.75 4.69
C ASN A 212 5.07 7.85 3.98
N LYS A 213 5.60 8.83 4.73
CA LYS A 213 6.37 9.94 4.17
C LYS A 213 7.70 9.47 3.57
N ALA A 214 8.41 8.55 4.24
CA ALA A 214 9.65 7.97 3.74
C ALA A 214 9.41 7.12 2.48
N MET A 215 8.34 6.32 2.45
CA MET A 215 7.98 5.54 1.26
C MET A 215 7.64 6.45 0.07
N SER A 216 6.86 7.51 0.30
CA SER A 216 6.55 8.51 -0.73
C SER A 216 7.78 9.27 -1.21
N GLU A 217 8.76 9.55 -0.34
CA GLU A 217 10.02 10.19 -0.73
C GLU A 217 10.82 9.31 -1.70
N LEU A 218 10.91 8.00 -1.42
CA LEU A 218 11.56 7.04 -2.31
C LEU A 218 10.85 6.97 -3.67
N GLU A 219 9.52 6.88 -3.66
CA GLU A 219 8.73 6.85 -4.90
C GLU A 219 8.92 8.14 -5.71
N SER A 220 8.91 9.30 -5.05
CA SER A 220 9.12 10.60 -5.67
C SER A 220 10.52 10.73 -6.31
N ARG A 221 11.55 10.12 -5.71
CA ARG A 221 12.94 10.23 -6.19
C ARG A 221 13.33 9.18 -7.22
N PHE A 222 12.79 7.96 -7.12
CA PHE A 222 13.26 6.83 -7.91
C PHE A 222 12.14 6.13 -8.67
N GLY A 223 10.90 6.29 -8.22
CA GLY A 223 9.74 5.56 -8.75
C GLY A 223 8.83 6.32 -9.70
N LYS A 224 9.04 7.63 -9.88
CA LYS A 224 8.24 8.42 -10.81
C LYS A 224 8.27 7.79 -12.22
N PRO A 225 7.11 7.62 -12.89
CA PRO A 225 7.05 7.02 -14.22
C PRO A 225 8.05 7.62 -15.21
N SER A 226 8.19 8.96 -15.22
CA SER A 226 9.13 9.66 -16.10
C SER A 226 10.60 9.30 -15.85
N LEU A 227 10.98 9.04 -14.60
CA LEU A 227 12.34 8.64 -14.24
C LEU A 227 12.61 7.19 -14.61
N VAL A 228 11.66 6.29 -14.34
CA VAL A 228 11.75 4.88 -14.71
C VAL A 228 11.89 4.75 -16.23
N ILE A 229 11.03 5.44 -16.99
CA ILE A 229 11.08 5.44 -18.46
C ILE A 229 12.38 6.02 -18.98
N LYS A 230 12.84 7.16 -18.46
CA LYS A 230 14.11 7.76 -18.87
C LYS A 230 15.28 6.81 -18.62
N ALA A 231 15.28 6.10 -17.50
CA ALA A 231 16.30 5.11 -17.20
C ALA A 231 16.22 3.90 -18.15
N THR A 232 15.00 3.40 -18.43
CA THR A 232 14.77 2.27 -19.36
C THR A 232 15.19 2.62 -20.78
N LEU A 233 14.83 3.80 -21.29
CA LEU A 233 15.29 4.30 -22.59
C LEU A 233 16.79 4.54 -22.60
N GLY A 234 17.36 5.03 -21.49
CA GLY A 234 18.80 5.15 -21.30
C GLY A 234 19.50 3.81 -21.47
N LYS A 235 19.01 2.75 -20.81
CA LYS A 235 19.53 1.38 -20.92
C LYS A 235 19.47 0.86 -22.35
N LEU A 236 18.35 1.07 -23.04
CA LEU A 236 18.19 0.71 -24.46
C LEU A 236 19.21 1.45 -25.33
N ARG A 237 19.44 2.75 -25.08
CA ARG A 237 20.38 3.58 -25.84
C ARG A 237 21.84 3.22 -25.62
N THR A 238 22.19 2.82 -24.40
CA THR A 238 23.55 2.42 -24.03
C THR A 238 23.84 0.95 -24.30
N PHE A 239 22.85 0.18 -24.77
CA PHE A 239 23.07 -1.22 -25.12
C PHE A 239 24.17 -1.28 -26.19
N ASN A 240 25.26 -1.97 -25.87
CA ASN A 240 26.44 -2.01 -26.73
C ASN A 240 26.07 -2.52 -28.12
N ARG A 241 26.75 -1.96 -29.12
CA ARG A 241 26.60 -2.30 -30.53
C ARG A 241 26.58 -3.83 -30.69
N LEU A 242 25.51 -4.35 -31.29
CA LEU A 242 25.39 -5.76 -31.64
C LEU A 242 26.71 -6.17 -32.31
N GLN A 243 27.40 -7.13 -31.71
CA GLN A 243 28.64 -7.65 -32.29
C GLN A 243 28.22 -8.57 -33.42
N ASP A 244 28.79 -8.36 -34.61
CA ASP A 244 28.58 -9.29 -35.72
C ASP A 244 28.94 -10.69 -35.24
N ASN A 245 28.02 -11.64 -35.47
CA ASN A 245 28.16 -13.05 -35.11
C ASN A 245 27.95 -13.43 -33.63
N ASP A 246 27.35 -12.57 -32.79
CA ASP A 246 26.95 -12.94 -31.43
C ASP A 246 25.41 -13.08 -31.26
N PRO A 247 24.85 -14.30 -31.35
CA PRO A 247 23.42 -14.52 -31.19
C PRO A 247 22.92 -14.25 -29.76
N GLU A 248 23.79 -14.23 -28.75
CA GLU A 248 23.41 -13.89 -27.38
C GLU A 248 23.18 -12.37 -27.24
N SER A 249 24.01 -11.56 -27.91
CA SER A 249 23.81 -10.10 -27.97
C SER A 249 22.47 -9.71 -28.61
N VAL A 250 22.05 -10.41 -29.67
CA VAL A 250 20.77 -10.17 -30.36
C VAL A 250 19.58 -10.53 -29.47
N ARG A 251 19.64 -11.68 -28.76
CA ARG A 251 18.59 -12.04 -27.80
C ARG A 251 18.49 -11.04 -26.67
N SER A 252 19.62 -10.65 -26.09
CA SER A 252 19.67 -9.67 -25.01
C SER A 252 19.14 -8.30 -25.44
N TYR A 253 19.42 -7.87 -26.68
CA TYR A 253 18.82 -6.66 -27.24
C TYR A 253 17.30 -6.78 -27.38
N SER A 254 16.80 -7.91 -27.91
CA SER A 254 15.36 -8.19 -28.00
C SER A 254 14.67 -8.15 -26.63
N ASP A 255 15.31 -8.69 -25.59
CA ASP A 255 14.81 -8.66 -24.22
C ASP A 255 14.74 -7.23 -23.68
N VAL A 256 15.76 -6.40 -23.95
CA VAL A 256 15.80 -4.99 -23.55
C VAL A 256 14.71 -4.19 -24.29
N VAL A 257 14.52 -4.40 -25.59
CA VAL A 257 13.45 -3.77 -26.37
C VAL A 257 12.09 -4.18 -25.83
N SER A 258 11.85 -5.47 -25.62
CA SER A 258 10.57 -6.00 -25.10
C SER A 258 10.25 -5.43 -23.72
N THR A 259 11.26 -5.39 -22.83
CA THR A 259 11.13 -4.79 -21.49
C THR A 259 10.82 -3.29 -21.58
N THR A 260 11.44 -2.59 -22.54
CA THR A 260 11.20 -1.16 -22.79
C THR A 260 9.76 -0.93 -23.25
N VAL A 261 9.30 -1.68 -24.25
CA VAL A 261 7.92 -1.60 -24.77
C VAL A 261 6.91 -1.87 -23.67
N TRP A 262 7.11 -2.93 -22.89
CA TRP A 262 6.24 -3.28 -21.76
C TRP A 262 6.20 -2.15 -20.72
N THR A 263 7.36 -1.60 -20.35
CA THR A 263 7.46 -0.52 -19.35
C THR A 263 6.74 0.74 -19.82
N LEU A 264 7.00 1.19 -21.05
CA LEU A 264 6.34 2.38 -21.62
C LEU A 264 4.83 2.19 -21.71
N SER A 265 4.38 1.00 -22.13
CA SER A 265 2.95 0.67 -22.22
C SER A 265 2.30 0.66 -20.83
N ARG A 266 2.94 0.04 -19.84
CA ARG A 266 2.46 -0.03 -18.44
C ARG A 266 2.24 1.36 -17.83
N PHE A 267 3.09 2.33 -18.16
CA PHE A 267 3.00 3.69 -17.64
C PHE A 267 2.20 4.66 -18.55
N GLY A 268 1.66 4.19 -19.68
CA GLY A 268 0.84 5.01 -20.58
C GLY A 268 1.62 5.90 -21.55
N TYR A 269 2.92 5.67 -21.75
CA TYR A 269 3.79 6.46 -22.63
C TYR A 269 3.85 5.88 -24.05
N VAL A 270 2.69 5.52 -24.59
CA VAL A 270 2.58 4.94 -25.94
C VAL A 270 2.96 5.95 -27.03
N SER A 271 2.75 7.24 -26.78
CA SER A 271 3.20 8.31 -27.67
C SER A 271 4.72 8.38 -27.80
N ASP A 272 5.46 8.17 -26.70
CA ASP A 272 6.92 8.11 -26.72
C ASP A 272 7.41 6.82 -27.39
N LEU A 273 6.67 5.72 -27.26
CA LEU A 273 6.94 4.47 -27.97
C LEU A 273 6.84 4.67 -29.49
N ASN A 274 5.80 5.38 -29.93
CA ASN A 274 5.52 5.66 -31.34
C ASN A 274 6.29 6.87 -31.88
N ALA A 275 7.07 7.55 -31.04
CA ALA A 275 7.87 8.69 -31.47
C ALA A 275 8.90 8.23 -32.51
N GLU A 276 8.93 8.90 -33.65
CA GLU A 276 9.78 8.55 -34.80
C GLU A 276 11.26 8.43 -34.42
N ALA A 277 11.76 9.27 -33.51
CA ALA A 277 13.13 9.22 -33.02
C ALA A 277 13.49 7.95 -32.20
N ASN A 278 12.51 7.33 -31.53
CA ASN A 278 12.72 6.09 -30.80
C ASN A 278 12.60 4.88 -31.73
N LEU A 279 11.66 4.92 -32.69
CA LEU A 279 11.54 3.91 -33.74
C LEU A 279 12.76 3.89 -34.66
N SER A 280 13.26 5.06 -35.06
CA SER A 280 14.45 5.18 -35.90
C SER A 280 15.69 4.62 -35.19
N PHE A 281 15.84 4.88 -33.88
CA PHE A 281 16.95 4.35 -33.10
C PHE A 281 16.91 2.82 -32.98
N VAL A 282 15.73 2.25 -32.70
CA VAL A 282 15.57 0.79 -32.61
C VAL A 282 15.86 0.13 -33.96
N ASN A 283 15.42 0.76 -35.06
CA ASN A 283 15.60 0.25 -36.42
C ASN A 283 17.06 0.40 -36.91
N GLU A 284 17.73 1.51 -36.61
CA GLU A 284 19.15 1.72 -36.91
C GLU A 284 20.02 0.66 -36.22
N LYS A 285 19.76 0.40 -34.93
CA LYS A 285 20.50 -0.63 -34.17
C LYS A 285 20.19 -2.04 -34.64
N GLY A 286 18.96 -2.33 -35.09
CA GLY A 286 18.60 -3.61 -35.68
C GLY A 286 19.21 -3.84 -37.07
N SER A 287 19.32 -2.79 -37.88
CA SER A 287 19.93 -2.85 -39.22
C SER A 287 21.45 -2.98 -39.18
N GLU A 288 22.12 -2.54 -38.12
CA GLU A 288 23.57 -2.73 -37.93
C GLU A 288 23.97 -4.19 -37.68
N ALA A 289 23.02 -5.11 -37.48
CA ALA A 289 23.26 -6.52 -37.17
C ALA A 289 22.80 -7.52 -38.24
N SER A 290 22.29 -7.04 -39.38
CA SER A 290 21.95 -7.83 -40.58
C SER A 290 22.98 -7.62 -41.67
#